data_AF-A0ABD6QZQ4-F1
#
_entry.id   AF-A0ABD6QZQ4-F1
#
_cell.length_a   1.000
_cell.length_b   1.000
_cell.length_c   1.000
_cell.angle_alpha   90.00
_cell.angle_beta   90.00
_cell.angle_gamma   90.00
#
_symmetry.space_group_name_H-M   'P 1'
#
loop_
_entity.id
_entity.type
_entity.pdbx_description
1 polymer ?
#
loop_
_entity_poly.entity_id
_entity_poly.type
_entity_poly.pdbx_seq_one_letter_code
_entity_poly.pdbx_strand_id
1 'polypeptide(L)'
;MKNANMPKGRGMVKWTPFAAMPEQFAGIREMVKEKNKVARPILTSEEKELVENLLLCSLLSEEEILITYYEDGYLLTNYMTVIDIDPLNSAVICTDAFYNKVTLRFSNIIDVK
;
A
#
# COMPACT_ATOMS: atom_id res chain seq x y z
N MET A 1 -55.99 39.36 35.75
CA MET A 1 -55.23 38.14 36.07
C MET A 1 -54.12 37.99 35.02
N LYS A 2 -52.84 38.08 35.42
CA LYS A 2 -51.68 37.96 34.51
C LYS A 2 -50.83 36.77 34.95
N ASN A 3 -50.86 35.68 34.20
CA ASN A 3 -49.91 34.57 34.33
C ASN A 3 -49.14 34.46 33.02
N ALA A 4 -47.87 34.87 33.03
CA ALA A 4 -46.95 34.62 31.90
C ALA A 4 -45.50 34.71 32.37
N ASN A 5 -45.06 33.77 33.21
CA ASN A 5 -43.63 33.51 33.43
C ASN A 5 -43.29 32.19 32.72
N MET A 6 -42.99 32.29 31.43
CA MET A 6 -42.47 31.18 30.63
C MET A 6 -41.04 31.53 30.24
N PRO A 7 -40.01 30.78 30.68
CA PRO A 7 -38.63 31.10 30.32
C PRO A 7 -38.44 30.82 28.82
N LYS A 8 -38.13 31.87 28.05
CA LYS A 8 -37.77 31.72 26.64
C LYS A 8 -36.55 30.80 26.55
N GLY A 9 -36.72 29.66 25.88
CA GLY A 9 -35.66 28.67 25.68
C GLY A 9 -34.41 29.30 25.07
N ARG A 10 -33.24 28.80 25.49
CA ARG A 10 -31.95 29.24 24.95
C ARG A 10 -31.95 29.05 23.43
N GLY A 11 -31.57 30.10 22.72
CA GLY A 11 -31.48 30.10 21.27
C GLY A 11 -30.64 28.93 20.74
N MET A 12 -30.91 28.58 19.47
CA MET A 12 -30.30 27.49 18.73
C MET A 12 -28.77 27.49 18.87
N VAL A 13 -28.25 26.62 19.75
CA VAL A 13 -26.83 26.33 19.83
C VAL A 13 -26.51 25.51 18.59
N LYS A 14 -25.83 26.12 17.60
CA LYS A 14 -25.28 25.41 16.45
C LYS A 14 -24.23 24.44 16.97
N TRP A 15 -24.66 23.23 17.30
CA TRP A 15 -23.78 22.09 17.49
C TRP A 15 -23.21 21.71 16.13
N THR A 16 -22.00 22.16 15.83
CA THR A 16 -21.15 21.54 14.81
C THR A 16 -20.03 20.77 15.50
N PRO A 17 -20.31 19.61 16.14
CA PRO A 17 -19.28 18.83 16.83
C PRO A 17 -18.32 18.12 15.86
N PHE A 18 -18.61 18.13 14.56
CA PHE A 18 -17.89 17.33 13.56
C PHE A 18 -16.85 18.08 12.73
N ALA A 19 -16.67 19.40 12.94
CA ALA A 19 -15.66 20.17 12.23
C ALA A 19 -14.26 20.13 12.90
N ALA A 20 -14.18 19.64 14.14
CA ALA A 20 -13.00 19.80 14.98
C ALA A 20 -11.84 18.82 14.71
N MET A 21 -12.00 17.78 13.88
CA MET A 21 -11.00 16.70 13.86
C MET A 21 -10.55 16.10 12.52
N PRO A 22 -10.58 16.78 11.36
CA PRO A 22 -9.84 16.28 10.18
C PRO A 22 -8.37 15.98 10.52
N GLU A 23 -7.73 16.85 11.32
CA GLU A 23 -6.34 16.73 11.76
C GLU A 23 -6.11 15.52 12.68
N GLN A 24 -7.02 15.24 13.62
CA GLN A 24 -6.88 14.07 14.49
C GLN A 24 -7.14 12.76 13.73
N PHE A 25 -8.02 12.75 12.73
CA PHE A 25 -8.14 11.61 11.82
C PHE A 25 -6.91 11.43 10.93
N ALA A 26 -6.28 12.52 10.46
CA ALA A 26 -5.03 12.47 9.73
C ALA A 26 -3.89 11.90 10.59
N GLY A 27 -3.75 12.39 11.83
CA GLY A 27 -2.77 11.87 12.79
C GLY A 27 -2.96 10.39 13.10
N ILE A 28 -4.19 9.93 13.32
CA ILE A 28 -4.47 8.50 13.52
C ILE A 28 -4.10 7.68 12.26
N ARG A 29 -4.43 8.16 11.06
CA ARG A 29 -4.07 7.47 9.81
C ARG A 29 -2.56 7.38 9.60
N GLU A 30 -1.82 8.45 9.89
CA GLU A 30 -0.36 8.45 9.85
C GLU A 30 0.22 7.49 10.88
N MET A 31 -0.26 7.52 12.12
CA MET A 31 0.17 6.58 13.17
C MET A 31 -0.12 5.11 12.82
N VAL A 32 -1.27 4.83 12.19
CA VAL A 32 -1.61 3.49 11.71
C VAL A 32 -0.72 3.05 10.54
N LYS A 33 -0.39 3.96 9.62
CA LYS A 33 0.57 3.71 8.53
C LYS A 33 1.96 3.37 9.09
N GLU A 34 2.50 4.21 9.97
CA GLU A 34 3.82 4.00 10.58
C GLU A 34 3.93 2.68 11.36
N LYS A 35 2.84 2.21 11.99
CA LYS A 35 2.83 0.93 12.73
C LYS A 35 3.02 -0.30 11.85
N ASN A 36 2.68 -0.23 10.57
CA ASN A 36 2.78 -1.37 9.65
C ASN A 36 4.09 -1.39 8.86
N LYS A 37 4.99 -0.42 9.11
CA LYS A 37 6.30 -0.42 8.46
C LYS A 37 7.17 -1.53 9.04
N VAL A 38 7.84 -2.24 8.16
CA VAL A 38 8.80 -3.29 8.46
C VAL A 38 10.20 -2.87 8.01
N ALA A 39 11.21 -3.37 8.72
CA ALA A 39 12.58 -3.29 8.25
C ALA A 39 12.71 -4.09 6.95
N ARG A 40 13.54 -3.61 6.02
CA ARG A 40 13.75 -4.29 4.74
C ARG A 40 14.25 -5.71 4.98
N PRO A 41 13.56 -6.75 4.45
CA PRO A 41 14.03 -8.12 4.56
C PRO A 41 15.36 -8.32 3.85
N ILE A 42 16.21 -9.19 4.39
CA ILE A 42 17.48 -9.58 3.78
C ILE A 42 17.30 -10.98 3.22
N LEU A 43 17.44 -11.12 1.90
CA LEU A 43 17.41 -12.41 1.23
C LEU A 43 18.80 -13.03 1.17
N THR A 44 18.86 -14.34 1.43
CA THR A 44 20.01 -15.19 1.15
C THR A 44 20.24 -15.33 -0.36
N SER A 45 21.40 -15.83 -0.77
CA SER A 45 21.70 -16.04 -2.19
C SER A 45 20.78 -17.08 -2.83
N GLU A 46 20.43 -18.13 -2.11
CA GLU A 46 19.54 -19.20 -2.59
C GLU A 46 18.11 -18.68 -2.81
N GLU A 47 17.58 -17.90 -1.87
CA GLU A 47 16.26 -17.26 -2.02
C GLU A 47 16.21 -16.31 -3.22
N LYS A 48 17.30 -15.55 -3.46
CA LYS A 48 17.39 -14.67 -4.64
C LYS A 48 17.37 -15.48 -5.94
N GLU A 49 18.12 -16.57 -6.01
CA GLU A 49 18.15 -17.43 -7.19
C GLU A 49 16.77 -18.06 -7.48
N LEU A 50 16.03 -18.46 -6.45
CA LEU A 50 14.66 -18.94 -6.60
C LEU A 50 13.73 -17.85 -7.17
N VAL A 51 13.84 -16.62 -6.66
CA VAL A 51 13.09 -15.48 -7.17
C VAL A 51 13.44 -15.20 -8.63
N GLU A 52 14.73 -15.20 -9.00
CA GLU A 52 15.17 -15.02 -10.40
C GLU A 52 14.58 -16.08 -11.33
N ASN A 53 14.65 -17.35 -10.92
CA ASN A 53 14.14 -18.46 -11.70
C ASN A 53 12.62 -18.36 -11.91
N LEU A 54 11.85 -18.00 -10.87
CA LEU A 54 10.39 -17.85 -10.99
C LEU A 54 9.99 -16.67 -11.87
N LEU A 55 10.71 -15.55 -11.80
CA LEU A 55 10.48 -14.41 -12.68
C LEU A 55 10.76 -14.76 -14.15
N LEU A 56 11.83 -15.51 -14.41
CA LEU A 56 12.14 -16.02 -15.74
C LEU A 56 11.08 -16.99 -16.26
N CYS A 57 10.59 -17.90 -15.40
CA CYS A 57 9.49 -18.79 -15.75
C CYS A 57 8.25 -17.99 -16.15
N SER A 58 7.81 -17.02 -15.32
CA SER A 58 6.68 -16.15 -15.64
C SER A 58 6.87 -15.37 -16.94
N LEU A 59 8.07 -14.85 -17.20
CA LEU A 59 8.37 -14.16 -18.46
C LEU A 59 8.22 -15.07 -19.68
N LEU A 60 8.63 -16.33 -19.57
CA LEU A 60 8.58 -17.30 -20.68
C LEU A 60 7.21 -17.93 -20.86
N SER A 61 6.47 -18.17 -19.77
CA SER A 61 5.13 -18.76 -19.81
C SER A 61 4.02 -17.72 -19.96
N GLU A 62 4.33 -16.44 -19.77
CA GLU A 62 3.38 -15.33 -19.67
C GLU A 62 2.35 -15.52 -18.54
N GLU A 63 2.69 -16.33 -17.53
CA GLU A 63 1.81 -16.61 -16.40
C GLU A 63 1.80 -15.48 -15.37
N GLU A 64 0.62 -15.21 -14.83
CA GLU A 64 0.44 -14.30 -13.70
C GLU A 64 0.96 -14.95 -12.41
N ILE A 65 1.87 -14.25 -11.73
CA ILE A 65 2.52 -14.69 -10.50
C ILE A 65 2.27 -13.67 -9.38
N LEU A 66 2.34 -14.14 -8.14
CA LEU A 66 2.18 -13.31 -6.95
C LEU A 66 3.55 -12.76 -6.53
N ILE A 67 3.78 -11.47 -6.76
CA ILE A 67 5.04 -10.80 -6.42
C ILE A 67 4.87 -10.04 -5.11
N THR A 68 5.75 -10.32 -4.15
CA THR A 68 5.91 -9.51 -2.93
C THR A 68 7.15 -8.65 -3.04
N TYR A 69 7.00 -7.33 -2.90
CA TYR A 69 8.10 -6.37 -2.98
C TYR A 69 8.06 -5.34 -1.86
N TYR A 70 9.23 -4.78 -1.55
CA TYR A 70 9.44 -3.78 -0.53
C TYR A 70 9.40 -2.36 -1.13
N GLU A 71 8.51 -1.53 -0.59
CA GLU A 71 8.36 -0.12 -0.98
C GLU A 71 8.07 0.75 0.25
N ASP A 72 8.92 1.76 0.49
CA ASP A 72 8.75 2.78 1.54
C ASP A 72 8.42 2.26 2.96
N GLY A 73 9.00 1.11 3.33
CA GLY A 73 8.76 0.48 4.62
C GLY A 73 7.68 -0.59 4.61
N TYR A 74 6.99 -0.81 3.49
CA TYR A 74 5.90 -1.77 3.40
C TYR A 74 6.29 -2.95 2.52
N LEU A 75 5.71 -4.11 2.82
CA LEU A 75 5.68 -5.25 1.91
C LEU A 75 4.33 -5.22 1.20
N LEU A 76 4.38 -5.07 -0.11
CA LEU A 76 3.23 -5.07 -0.99
C LEU A 76 3.24 -6.38 -1.77
N THR A 77 2.07 -7.00 -1.90
CA THR A 77 1.91 -8.28 -2.56
C THR A 77 0.81 -8.16 -3.60
N ASN A 78 1.15 -8.32 -4.88
CA ASN A 78 0.24 -8.14 -6.00
C ASN A 78 0.43 -9.26 -7.03
N TYR A 79 -0.67 -9.65 -7.66
CA TYR A 79 -0.64 -10.50 -8.86
C TYR A 79 -0.19 -9.67 -10.07
N MET A 80 0.82 -10.17 -10.77
CA MET A 80 1.45 -9.48 -11.89
C MET A 80 2.01 -10.49 -12.90
N THR A 81 2.03 -10.10 -14.17
CA THR A 81 2.71 -10.87 -15.23
C THR A 81 4.01 -10.15 -15.60
N VAL A 82 5.12 -10.89 -15.68
CA VAL A 82 6.41 -10.33 -16.09
C VAL A 82 6.42 -10.17 -17.61
N ILE A 83 6.69 -8.96 -18.09
CA ILE A 83 6.74 -8.63 -19.52
C ILE A 83 8.18 -8.54 -20.02
N ASP A 84 9.08 -8.05 -19.18
CA ASP A 84 10.48 -7.87 -19.55
C ASP A 84 11.37 -7.84 -18.31
N ILE A 85 12.64 -8.20 -18.48
CA ILE A 85 13.67 -8.15 -17.45
C ILE A 85 14.85 -7.40 -18.02
N ASP A 86 15.30 -6.37 -17.31
CA ASP A 86 16.48 -5.58 -17.64
C ASP A 86 17.61 -5.89 -16.65
N PRO A 87 18.56 -6.76 -17.01
CA PRO A 87 19.67 -7.12 -16.14
C PRO A 87 20.63 -5.95 -15.90
N LEU A 88 20.77 -5.02 -16.86
CA LEU A 88 21.70 -3.90 -16.76
C LEU A 88 21.26 -2.92 -15.67
N ASN A 89 19.95 -2.66 -15.61
CA ASN A 89 19.36 -1.80 -14.58
C ASN A 89 18.87 -2.57 -13.34
N SER A 90 19.04 -3.90 -13.32
CA SER A 90 18.51 -4.79 -12.27
C SER A 90 17.03 -4.52 -12.00
N ALA A 91 16.24 -4.44 -13.08
CA ALA A 91 14.83 -4.08 -13.05
C ALA A 91 13.98 -5.15 -13.74
N VAL A 92 12.76 -5.32 -13.24
CA VAL A 92 11.75 -6.23 -13.77
C VAL A 92 10.55 -5.39 -14.13
N ILE A 93 10.07 -5.53 -15.37
CA ILE A 93 8.91 -4.82 -15.88
C ILE A 93 7.75 -5.80 -15.89
N CYS A 94 6.74 -5.49 -15.08
CA CYS A 94 5.55 -6.28 -14.96
C CYS A 94 4.33 -5.50 -15.43
N THR A 95 3.22 -6.21 -15.61
CA THR A 95 1.89 -5.63 -15.73
C THR A 95 0.97 -6.15 -14.65
N ASP A 96 0.08 -5.29 -14.15
CA ASP A 96 -1.05 -5.70 -13.34
C ASP A 96 -2.21 -6.24 -14.20
N ALA A 97 -3.28 -6.67 -13.53
CA ALA A 97 -4.52 -7.14 -14.16
C ALA A 97 -5.24 -6.08 -15.02
N PHE A 98 -4.87 -4.80 -14.91
CA PHE A 98 -5.41 -3.68 -15.69
C PHE A 98 -4.49 -3.25 -16.83
N TYR A 99 -3.45 -4.02 -17.13
CA TYR A 99 -2.44 -3.71 -18.15
C TYR A 99 -1.57 -2.48 -17.83
N ASN A 100 -1.54 -2.03 -16.56
CA ASN A 100 -0.66 -0.96 -16.14
C ASN A 100 0.75 -1.51 -15.95
N LYS A 101 1.72 -0.86 -16.59
CA LYS A 101 3.13 -1.22 -16.44
C LYS A 101 3.64 -0.78 -15.07
N VAL A 102 4.29 -1.71 -14.38
CA VAL A 102 4.98 -1.48 -13.11
C VAL A 102 6.43 -1.90 -13.27
N THR A 103 7.35 -1.04 -12.89
CA THR A 103 8.79 -1.34 -12.91
C THR A 103 9.28 -1.54 -11.48
N LEU A 104 9.74 -2.74 -11.18
CA LEU A 104 10.27 -3.11 -9.87
C LEU A 104 11.78 -3.30 -9.96
N ARG A 105 12.54 -2.76 -9.00
CA ARG A 105 13.95 -3.12 -8.86
C ARG A 105 14.05 -4.52 -8.30
N PHE A 106 14.92 -5.36 -8.87
CA PHE A 106 15.13 -6.72 -8.41
C PHE A 106 15.45 -6.78 -6.92
N SER A 107 16.29 -5.85 -6.43
CA SER A 107 16.63 -5.77 -5.00
C SER A 107 15.42 -5.55 -4.07
N ASN A 108 14.32 -5.00 -4.59
CA ASN A 108 13.11 -4.75 -3.81
C ASN A 108 12.16 -5.96 -3.82
N ILE A 109 12.33 -6.92 -4.72
CA ILE A 109 11.50 -8.13 -4.76
C ILE A 109 11.96 -9.04 -3.62
N ILE A 110 11.00 -9.45 -2.80
CA ILE A 110 11.23 -10.25 -1.59
C ILE A 110 10.82 -11.70 -1.79
N ASP A 111 9.72 -11.95 -2.50
CA ASP A 111 9.17 -13.29 -2.69
C ASP A 111 8.33 -13.33 -3.97
N VAL A 112 8.26 -14.50 -4.61
CA VAL A 112 7.48 -14.76 -5.83
C VAL A 112 6.84 -16.14 -5.71
N LYS A 113 5.55 -16.23 -6.05
CA LYS A 113 4.77 -17.48 -5.96
C LYS A 113 3.84 -17.68 -7.15
#